data_AF-A0A518DQL3-F1
#
_entry.id   AF-A0A518DQL3-F1
#
_cell.length_a   1.000
_cell.length_b   1.000
_cell.length_c   1.000
_cell.angle_alpha   90.00
_cell.angle_beta   90.00
_cell.angle_gamma   90.00
#
_symmetry.space_group_name_H-M   'P 1'
#
loop_
_entity.id
_entity.type
_entity.pdbx_description
1 polymer ?
#
loop_
_entity_poly.entity_id
_entity_poly.type
_entity_poly.pdbx_seq_one_letter_code
_entity_poly.pdbx_strand_id
1 'polypeptide(L)'
;MKYKYEYMSMTQIGKLFGATSHQIGKWLKELGLRDGNGSPSSEAFERNLVDQRFDAKGNYIYQWHSEKTFELLEAAGHERVIDPPTDLVEPPQMKGPFKLRESENDTWRVVGSDSEVAIIVTGSKNARVVERLINLAHRTTFLDHLSASIS
;
A
#
# COMPACT_ATOMS: atom_id res chain seq x y z
N MET A 1 -1.95 -2.67 3.35
CA MET A 1 -2.18 -1.29 2.89
C MET A 1 -3.31 -1.34 1.88
N LYS A 2 -4.34 -0.50 2.03
CA LYS A 2 -5.44 -0.42 1.05
C LYS A 2 -5.26 0.81 0.17
N TYR A 3 -5.63 0.69 -1.10
CA TYR A 3 -5.47 1.77 -2.09
C TYR A 3 -6.80 2.41 -2.42
N LYS A 4 -6.81 3.73 -2.56
CA LYS A 4 -8.02 4.48 -2.96
C LYS A 4 -8.47 4.20 -4.38
N TYR A 5 -7.57 3.70 -5.23
CA TYR A 5 -7.83 3.43 -6.64
C TYR A 5 -7.44 1.99 -6.98
N GLU A 6 -8.36 1.26 -7.60
CA GLU A 6 -8.10 -0.08 -8.15
C GLU A 6 -7.11 -0.01 -9.32
N TYR A 7 -7.17 1.05 -10.12
CA TYR A 7 -6.28 1.33 -11.23
C TYR A 7 -5.58 2.68 -11.05
N MET A 8 -4.27 2.72 -11.30
CA MET A 8 -3.42 3.89 -11.12
C MET A 8 -2.58 4.18 -12.36
N SER A 9 -2.37 5.47 -12.63
CA SER A 9 -1.37 5.93 -13.61
C SER A 9 0.05 5.63 -13.12
N MET A 10 1.00 5.47 -14.05
CA MET A 10 2.42 5.27 -13.69
C MET A 10 2.99 6.40 -12.80
N THR A 11 2.43 7.61 -12.89
CA THR A 11 2.81 8.72 -11.99
C THR A 11 2.37 8.46 -10.55
N GLN A 12 1.15 7.96 -10.34
CA GLN A 12 0.66 7.61 -9.00
C GLN A 12 1.45 6.43 -8.41
N ILE A 13 1.71 5.41 -9.24
CA ILE A 13 2.55 4.26 -8.86
C ILE A 13 3.96 4.74 -8.49
N GLY A 14 4.53 5.64 -9.29
CA GLY A 14 5.83 6.23 -9.03
C GLY A 14 5.92 6.84 -7.64
N LYS A 15 4.91 7.62 -7.22
CA LYS A 15 4.90 8.19 -5.87
C LYS A 15 4.93 7.11 -4.75
N LEU A 16 4.29 5.96 -4.96
CA LEU A 16 4.26 4.86 -3.99
C LEU A 16 5.58 4.06 -3.92
N PHE A 17 6.43 4.17 -4.95
CA PHE A 17 7.74 3.52 -5.02
C PHE A 17 8.91 4.50 -4.95
N GLY A 18 8.65 5.79 -4.70
CA GLY A 18 9.69 6.82 -4.67
C GLY A 18 10.38 7.00 -6.03
N ALA A 19 9.65 6.74 -7.11
CA ALA A 19 10.16 6.68 -8.48
C ALA A 19 9.38 7.63 -9.41
N THR A 20 10.00 7.99 -10.52
CA THR A 20 9.34 8.73 -11.61
C THR A 20 8.48 7.79 -12.48
N SER A 21 7.49 8.34 -13.19
CA SER A 21 6.70 7.57 -14.16
C SER A 21 7.56 6.92 -15.26
N HIS A 22 8.69 7.53 -15.62
CA HIS A 22 9.66 6.97 -16.56
C HIS A 22 10.38 5.75 -15.99
N GLN A 23 10.75 5.78 -14.70
CA GLN A 23 11.35 4.63 -14.02
C GLN A 23 10.36 3.48 -13.89
N ILE A 24 9.12 3.74 -13.45
CA ILE A 24 8.04 2.74 -13.45
C ILE A 24 7.88 2.15 -14.85
N GLY A 25 7.85 3.02 -15.86
CA GLY A 25 7.75 2.63 -17.24
C GLY A 25 8.89 1.73 -17.73
N LYS A 26 10.11 1.94 -17.22
CA LYS A 26 11.28 1.10 -17.50
C LYS A 26 11.18 -0.26 -16.80
N TRP A 27 10.81 -0.29 -15.52
CA TRP A 27 10.64 -1.54 -14.77
C TRP A 27 9.57 -2.44 -15.39
N LEU A 28 8.44 -1.87 -15.81
CA LEU A 28 7.40 -2.61 -16.50
C LEU A 28 7.87 -3.18 -17.86
N LYS A 29 8.78 -2.47 -18.55
CA LYS A 29 9.39 -2.98 -19.78
C LYS A 29 10.38 -4.12 -19.51
N GLU A 30 11.17 -4.02 -18.44
CA GLU A 30 12.07 -5.08 -17.98
C GLU A 30 11.31 -6.35 -17.59
N LEU A 31 10.08 -6.19 -17.08
CA LEU A 31 9.15 -7.28 -16.79
C LEU A 31 8.40 -7.84 -18.01
N GLY A 32 8.62 -7.31 -19.21
CA GLY A 32 7.89 -7.72 -20.42
C GLY A 32 6.43 -7.23 -20.50
N LEU A 33 6.01 -6.36 -19.56
CA LEU A 33 4.66 -5.83 -19.47
C LEU A 33 4.44 -4.60 -20.36
N ARG A 34 5.52 -4.01 -20.90
CA ARG A 34 5.47 -2.93 -21.90
C ARG A 34 6.33 -3.26 -23.11
N ASP A 35 5.88 -2.79 -24.27
CA ASP A 35 6.58 -2.96 -25.54
C ASP A 35 7.70 -1.92 -25.76
N GLY A 36 8.34 -2.00 -26.93
CA GLY A 36 9.37 -1.06 -27.36
C GLY A 36 8.91 0.41 -27.39
N ASN A 37 7.64 0.63 -27.72
CA ASN A 37 6.98 1.93 -27.90
C ASN A 37 6.40 2.50 -26.59
N GLY A 38 6.44 1.72 -25.50
CA GLY A 38 5.87 2.09 -24.22
C GLY A 38 4.37 1.81 -24.09
N SER A 39 3.76 1.07 -25.01
CA SER A 39 2.40 0.56 -24.82
C SER A 39 2.43 -0.68 -23.91
N PRO A 40 1.35 -0.99 -23.19
CA PRO A 40 1.20 -2.28 -22.51
C PRO A 40 1.33 -3.44 -23.50
N SER A 41 1.94 -4.54 -23.07
CA SER A 41 2.03 -5.77 -23.86
C SER A 41 0.70 -6.54 -23.87
N SER A 42 0.52 -7.47 -24.81
CA SER A 42 -0.66 -8.36 -24.83
C SER A 42 -0.80 -9.14 -23.52
N GLU A 43 0.32 -9.57 -22.94
CA GLU A 43 0.35 -10.26 -21.65
C GLU A 43 -0.25 -9.39 -20.52
N ALA A 44 0.04 -8.09 -20.51
CA ALA A 44 -0.51 -7.17 -19.52
C ALA A 44 -2.06 -7.08 -19.62
N PHE A 45 -2.62 -7.16 -20.82
CA PHE A 45 -4.07 -7.23 -21.01
C PHE A 45 -4.64 -8.59 -20.60
N GLU A 46 -4.03 -9.70 -21.02
CA GLU A 46 -4.48 -11.06 -20.69
C GLU A 46 -4.53 -11.30 -19.19
N ARG A 47 -3.57 -10.72 -18.45
CA ARG A 47 -3.49 -10.82 -16.99
C ARG A 47 -4.39 -9.82 -16.25
N ASN A 48 -5.16 -9.01 -16.97
CA ASN A 48 -5.99 -7.93 -16.42
C ASN A 48 -5.16 -6.98 -15.53
N LEU A 49 -3.96 -6.61 -15.99
CA LEU A 49 -3.06 -5.67 -15.31
C LEU A 49 -3.28 -4.24 -15.76
N VAL A 50 -3.92 -4.04 -16.92
CA VAL A 50 -4.11 -2.70 -17.51
C VAL A 50 -5.54 -2.50 -17.94
N ASP A 51 -6.02 -1.27 -17.74
CA ASP A 51 -7.30 -0.77 -18.23
C ASP A 51 -7.06 0.51 -19.06
N GLN A 52 -7.91 0.73 -20.06
CA GLN A 52 -7.90 1.91 -20.90
C GLN A 52 -8.96 2.89 -20.40
N ARG A 53 -8.53 4.11 -20.04
CA ARG A 53 -9.43 5.15 -19.56
C ARG A 53 -9.18 6.46 -20.26
N PHE A 54 -10.19 7.33 -20.23
CA PHE A 54 -10.03 8.71 -20.67
C PHE A 54 -9.54 9.58 -19.51
N ASP A 55 -8.55 10.43 -19.79
CA ASP A 55 -8.19 11.51 -18.89
C ASP A 55 -9.23 12.65 -18.92
N ALA A 56 -9.08 13.64 -18.04
CA ALA A 56 -9.98 14.81 -17.99
C ALA A 56 -9.97 15.65 -19.28
N LYS A 57 -8.98 15.46 -20.16
CA LYS A 57 -8.84 16.13 -21.46
C LYS A 57 -9.35 15.28 -22.62
N GLY A 58 -9.89 14.09 -22.36
CA GLY A 58 -10.41 13.18 -23.36
C GLY A 58 -9.34 12.36 -24.09
N ASN A 59 -8.11 12.32 -23.60
CA ASN A 59 -7.07 11.47 -24.17
C ASN A 59 -7.14 10.06 -23.56
N TYR A 60 -6.86 9.05 -24.38
CA TYR A 60 -6.66 7.70 -23.87
C TYR A 60 -5.39 7.61 -23.04
N ILE A 61 -5.54 7.07 -21.84
CA ILE A 61 -4.44 6.72 -20.93
C ILE A 61 -4.57 5.27 -20.49
N TYR A 62 -3.42 4.62 -20.30
CA TYR A 62 -3.35 3.31 -19.67
C TYR A 62 -3.20 3.49 -18.16
N GLN A 63 -4.10 2.86 -17.41
CA GLN A 63 -3.96 2.73 -15.97
C GLN A 63 -3.67 1.27 -15.62
N TRP A 64 -2.85 1.09 -14.60
CA TRP A 64 -2.37 -0.22 -14.18
C TRP A 64 -3.07 -0.63 -12.89
N HIS A 65 -3.48 -1.88 -12.80
CA HIS A 65 -4.13 -2.43 -11.63
C HIS A 65 -3.18 -2.35 -10.44
N SER A 66 -3.56 -1.62 -9.39
CA SER A 66 -2.70 -1.24 -8.27
C SER A 66 -2.08 -2.45 -7.58
N GLU A 67 -2.89 -3.32 -6.98
CA GLU A 67 -2.38 -4.45 -6.19
C GLU A 67 -1.51 -5.41 -7.02
N LYS A 68 -2.04 -5.92 -8.13
CA LYS A 68 -1.32 -6.85 -9.01
C LYS A 68 -0.02 -6.28 -9.58
N THR A 69 -0.01 -5.00 -9.94
CA THR A 69 1.20 -4.36 -10.46
C THR A 69 2.24 -4.21 -9.36
N PHE A 70 1.82 -3.88 -8.14
CA PHE A 70 2.75 -3.70 -7.05
C PHE A 70 3.38 -5.02 -6.60
N GLU A 71 2.59 -6.11 -6.56
CA GLU A 71 3.11 -7.45 -6.30
C GLU A 71 4.22 -7.83 -7.30
N LEU A 72 4.06 -7.48 -8.58
CA LEU A 72 5.06 -7.76 -9.61
C LEU A 72 6.32 -6.91 -9.44
N LEU A 73 6.17 -5.64 -9.10
CA LEU A 73 7.30 -4.75 -8.84
C LEU A 73 8.07 -5.16 -7.57
N GLU A 74 7.36 -5.55 -6.51
CA GLU A 74 7.96 -6.06 -5.28
C GLU A 74 8.67 -7.40 -5.50
N ALA A 75 8.06 -8.31 -6.26
CA ALA A 75 8.71 -9.56 -6.66
C ALA A 75 9.97 -9.34 -7.52
N ALA A 76 10.06 -8.21 -8.22
CA ALA A 76 11.23 -7.78 -8.97
C ALA A 76 12.29 -7.05 -8.11
N GLY A 77 12.04 -6.87 -6.81
CA GLY A 77 12.96 -6.23 -5.87
C GLY A 77 12.80 -4.72 -5.75
N HIS A 78 11.69 -4.14 -6.21
CA HIS A 78 11.40 -2.72 -6.00
C HIS A 78 10.60 -2.53 -4.71
N GLU A 79 11.09 -1.65 -3.84
CA GLU A 79 10.47 -1.38 -2.55
C GLU A 79 9.53 -0.17 -2.60
N ARG A 80 8.42 -0.25 -1.86
CA ARG A 80 7.51 0.88 -1.66
C ARG A 80 8.11 1.88 -0.66
N VAL A 81 7.66 3.13 -0.75
CA VAL A 81 8.00 4.13 0.27
C VAL A 81 7.34 3.80 1.61
N ILE A 82 8.04 4.09 2.70
CA ILE A 82 7.54 3.86 4.07
C ILE A 82 6.37 4.78 4.39
N ASP A 83 6.41 6.02 3.89
CA ASP A 83 5.38 7.04 4.08
C ASP A 83 4.69 7.36 2.75
N PRO A 84 3.67 6.57 2.36
CA PRO A 84 2.99 6.75 1.09
C PRO A 84 2.12 8.02 1.09
N PRO A 85 1.93 8.67 -0.07
CA PRO A 85 1.03 9.81 -0.18
C PRO A 85 -0.39 9.48 0.26
N THR A 86 -0.95 10.28 1.16
CA THR A 86 -2.30 10.11 1.71
C THR A 86 -3.40 10.28 0.66
N ASP A 87 -3.13 10.91 -0.48
CA ASP A 87 -4.05 11.01 -1.62
C ASP A 87 -4.22 9.68 -2.38
N LEU A 88 -3.34 8.70 -2.16
CA LEU A 88 -3.32 7.42 -2.90
C LEU A 88 -3.67 6.20 -2.04
N VAL A 89 -3.44 6.28 -0.73
CA VAL A 89 -3.74 5.17 0.21
C VAL A 89 -4.96 5.50 1.06
N GLU A 90 -5.70 4.47 1.42
CA GLU A 90 -6.73 4.62 2.44
C GLU A 90 -6.05 4.78 3.81
N PRO A 91 -6.56 5.68 4.68
CA PRO A 91 -6.09 5.77 6.04
C PRO A 91 -6.18 4.39 6.73
N PRO A 92 -5.16 3.98 7.49
CA PRO A 92 -5.20 2.72 8.21
C PRO A 92 -6.38 2.73 9.19
N GLN A 93 -7.25 1.72 9.11
CA GLN A 93 -8.34 1.57 10.07
C GLN A 93 -7.80 0.89 11.32
N MET A 94 -7.69 1.62 12.44
CA MET A 94 -7.26 1.05 13.71
C MET A 94 -8.44 0.45 14.47
N LYS A 95 -8.78 -0.80 14.15
CA LYS A 95 -9.91 -1.50 14.79
C LYS A 95 -9.45 -2.27 16.01
N GLY A 96 -9.73 -1.72 17.19
CA GLY A 96 -9.60 -2.43 18.45
C GLY A 96 -10.73 -3.46 18.68
N PRO A 97 -10.68 -4.24 19.78
CA PRO A 97 -9.57 -4.31 20.72
C PRO A 97 -8.33 -4.96 20.10
N PHE A 98 -7.16 -4.58 20.62
CA PHE A 98 -5.87 -5.08 20.15
C PHE A 98 -5.34 -6.18 21.05
N LYS A 99 -4.64 -7.15 20.44
CA LYS A 99 -3.99 -8.27 21.15
C LYS A 99 -2.55 -8.44 20.70
N LEU A 100 -1.71 -8.93 21.60
CA LEU A 100 -0.35 -9.33 21.26
C LEU A 100 -0.30 -10.70 20.58
N ARG A 101 0.53 -10.79 19.53
CA ARG A 101 0.94 -12.02 18.89
C ARG A 101 2.46 -12.06 18.80
N GLU A 102 3.06 -13.14 19.30
CA GLU A 102 4.49 -13.35 19.19
C GLU A 102 4.90 -13.61 17.72
N SER A 103 6.06 -13.09 17.35
CA SER A 103 6.73 -13.28 16.06
C SER A 103 8.18 -13.68 16.35
N GLU A 104 8.95 -13.96 15.29
CA GLU A 104 10.36 -14.34 15.41
C GLU A 104 11.22 -13.22 16.04
N ASN A 105 12.37 -13.60 16.64
CA ASN A 105 13.42 -12.69 17.12
C ASN A 105 12.94 -11.66 18.16
N ASP A 106 12.23 -12.08 19.21
CA ASP A 106 11.68 -11.22 20.29
C ASP A 106 10.87 -10.02 19.77
N THR A 107 10.24 -10.21 18.61
CA THR A 107 9.38 -9.23 17.99
C THR A 107 7.93 -9.62 18.24
N TRP A 108 7.12 -8.63 18.60
CA TRP A 108 5.72 -8.79 18.95
C TRP A 108 4.86 -7.93 18.02
N ARG A 109 3.73 -8.49 17.59
CA ARG A 109 2.76 -7.82 16.74
C ARG A 109 1.56 -7.45 17.59
N VAL A 110 1.19 -6.18 17.57
CA VAL A 110 -0.07 -5.67 18.11
C VAL A 110 -1.10 -5.78 16.99
N VAL A 111 -2.04 -6.70 17.14
CA VAL A 111 -3.01 -7.09 16.10
C VAL A 111 -4.39 -6.59 16.47
N GLY A 112 -5.07 -5.93 15.52
CA GLY A 112 -6.44 -5.44 15.67
C GLY A 112 -7.49 -6.55 15.61
N SER A 113 -8.76 -6.17 15.79
CA SER A 113 -9.91 -7.08 15.71
C SER A 113 -10.21 -7.55 14.29
N ASP A 114 -9.70 -6.84 13.28
CA ASP A 114 -9.71 -7.22 11.88
C ASP A 114 -8.56 -8.15 11.48
N SER A 115 -7.76 -8.62 12.45
CA SER A 115 -6.57 -9.46 12.25
C SER A 115 -5.40 -8.77 11.53
N GLU A 116 -5.47 -7.46 11.29
CA GLU A 116 -4.39 -6.69 10.72
C GLU A 116 -3.36 -6.28 11.79
N VAL A 117 -2.08 -6.22 11.41
CA VAL A 117 -1.01 -5.78 12.30
C VAL A 117 -0.99 -4.26 12.34
N ALA A 118 -1.24 -3.69 13.52
CA ALA A 118 -1.20 -2.25 13.73
C ALA A 118 0.21 -1.74 14.08
N ILE A 119 0.93 -2.47 14.94
CA ILE A 119 2.25 -2.05 15.44
C ILE A 119 3.15 -3.29 15.60
N ILE A 120 4.43 -3.16 15.23
CA ILE A 120 5.48 -4.13 15.52
C ILE A 120 6.37 -3.56 16.64
N VAL A 121 6.62 -4.35 17.68
CA VAL A 121 7.35 -3.93 18.88
C VAL A 121 8.40 -4.98 19.24
N THR A 122 9.64 -4.57 19.49
CA THR A 122 10.68 -5.46 20.03
C THR A 122 10.62 -5.49 21.55
N GLY A 123 10.71 -6.68 22.13
CA GLY A 123 10.70 -6.91 23.57
C GLY A 123 9.30 -7.08 24.16
N SER A 124 9.07 -8.22 24.79
CA SER A 124 7.77 -8.59 25.39
C SER A 124 7.22 -7.55 26.40
N LYS A 125 8.10 -6.89 27.18
CA LYS A 125 7.69 -5.84 28.13
C LYS A 125 7.17 -4.60 27.41
N ASN A 126 7.86 -4.16 26.35
CA ASN A 126 7.46 -3.01 25.54
C ASN A 126 6.13 -3.31 24.85
N ALA A 127 5.99 -4.51 24.29
CA ALA A 127 4.77 -4.94 23.63
C ALA A 127 3.54 -4.85 24.54
N ARG A 128 3.66 -5.29 25.81
CA ARG A 128 2.58 -5.18 26.81
C ARG A 128 2.22 -3.74 27.15
N VAL A 129 3.20 -2.83 27.20
CA VAL A 129 2.93 -1.40 27.44
C VAL A 129 2.17 -0.82 26.23
N VAL A 130 2.64 -1.09 25.02
CA VAL A 130 2.00 -0.60 23.78
C VAL A 130 0.57 -1.16 23.65
N GLU A 131 0.35 -2.45 23.89
CA GLU A 131 -0.99 -3.08 23.87
C GLU A 131 -1.95 -2.38 24.85
N ARG A 132 -1.48 -2.03 26.06
CA ARG A 132 -2.32 -1.32 27.05
C ARG A 132 -2.65 0.10 26.60
N LEU A 133 -1.65 0.84 26.09
CA LEU A 133 -1.84 2.22 25.64
C LEU A 133 -2.80 2.30 24.47
N ILE A 134 -2.62 1.45 23.45
CA ILE A 134 -3.49 1.48 22.27
C ILE A 134 -4.92 1.02 22.60
N ASN A 135 -5.09 0.02 23.48
CA ASN A 135 -6.42 -0.39 23.94
C ASN A 135 -7.09 0.69 24.80
N LEU A 136 -6.33 1.44 25.60
CA LEU A 136 -6.86 2.59 26.32
C LEU A 136 -7.36 3.66 25.35
N ALA A 137 -6.53 4.05 24.38
CA ALA A 137 -6.89 5.02 23.34
C ALA A 137 -8.12 4.59 22.52
N HIS A 138 -8.25 3.30 22.22
CA HIS A 138 -9.42 2.74 21.55
C HIS A 138 -10.69 2.90 22.39
N ARG A 139 -10.64 2.54 23.68
CA ARG A 139 -11.80 2.63 24.59
C ARG A 139 -12.27 4.08 24.79
N THR A 140 -11.36 5.04 24.69
CA THR A 140 -11.68 6.47 24.82
C THR A 140 -11.97 7.15 23.48
N THR A 141 -12.22 6.40 22.40
CA THR A 141 -12.43 6.89 21.02
C THR A 141 -11.34 7.84 20.51
N PHE A 142 -10.17 7.87 21.15
CA PHE A 142 -9.08 8.78 20.84
C PHE A 142 -8.44 8.44 19.49
N LEU A 143 -8.42 7.15 19.13
CA LEU A 143 -7.93 6.69 17.84
C LEU A 143 -8.77 7.21 16.67
N ASP A 144 -10.08 7.33 16.84
CA ASP A 144 -10.98 7.88 15.82
C ASP A 144 -10.72 9.38 15.62
N HIS A 145 -10.55 10.11 16.73
CA HIS A 145 -10.19 11.54 16.69
C HIS A 145 -8.83 11.80 16.03
N LEU A 146 -7.81 10.98 16.34
CA LEU A 146 -6.50 11.08 15.69
C LEU A 146 -6.60 10.80 14.19
N SER A 147 -7.35 9.77 13.78
CA SER A 147 -7.51 9.41 12.37
C SER A 147 -8.18 10.53 11.57
N ALA A 148 -9.16 11.20 12.17
CA ALA A 148 -9.83 12.36 11.57
C ALA A 148 -8.91 13.60 11.44
N SER A 149 -7.85 13.71 12.25
CA SER A 149 -6.94 14.86 12.21
C SER A 149 -5.81 14.74 11.16
N ILE A 150 -5.59 13.53 10.64
CA ILE A 150 -4.53 13.20 9.67
C ILE A 150 -5.10 13.06 8.25
N SER A 151 -6.44 13.02 8.12
CA SER A 151 -7.16 12.93 6.85
C SER A 151 -7.46 14.31 6.26
#